data_AF-A0A8C7X472-F1
#
_entry.id   AF-A0A8C7X472-F1
#
_cell.length_a   1.000
_cell.length_b   1.000
_cell.length_c   1.000
_cell.angle_alpha   90.00
_cell.angle_beta   90.00
_cell.angle_gamma   90.00
#
_symmetry.space_group_name_H-M   'P 1'
#
loop_
_entity.id
_entity.type
_entity.pdbx_description
1 polymer ?
#
loop_
_entity_poly.entity_id
_entity_poly.type
_entity_poly.pdbx_seq_one_letter_code
_entity_poly.pdbx_strand_id
1 'polypeptide(L)'
;RSGVCSSRSSVSIKLINTRETAQAIKGMHIRKANKYLRDVVVKRQCVPFRRYNGGVGRCAQAKQFDWTQGRWPKKSAEFLLHMLKNAESNAELKGLDVDSLVIEHIQVNKAPKMRRRTYR
;
A
#
# COMPACT_ATOMS: atom_id res chain seq x y z
N ARG A 1 -17.14 -17.60 -4.00
CA ARG A 1 -16.41 -16.35 -4.31
C ARG A 1 -15.08 -16.73 -4.94
N SER A 2 -14.96 -16.65 -6.26
CA SER A 2 -13.70 -16.89 -6.96
C SER A 2 -12.77 -15.70 -6.70
N GLY A 3 -11.64 -15.94 -6.06
CA GLY A 3 -10.69 -14.90 -5.69
C GLY A 3 -9.25 -15.36 -5.80
N VAL A 4 -8.36 -14.39 -5.85
CA VAL A 4 -6.91 -14.60 -5.80
C VAL A 4 -6.35 -13.98 -4.54
N CYS A 5 -5.30 -14.61 -4.02
CA CYS A 5 -4.55 -14.08 -2.90
C CYS A 5 -3.07 -14.02 -3.27
N SER A 6 -2.39 -13.04 -2.69
CA SER A 6 -0.94 -12.95 -2.69
C SER A 6 -0.52 -12.60 -1.27
N SER A 7 0.48 -13.32 -0.75
CA SER A 7 1.00 -13.10 0.59
C SER A 7 2.53 -13.11 0.55
N ARG A 8 3.13 -12.34 1.46
CA ARG A 8 4.59 -12.27 1.60
C ARG A 8 4.93 -12.00 3.05
N SER A 9 5.82 -12.82 3.61
CA SER A 9 6.28 -12.75 4.99
C SER A 9 7.68 -12.13 5.09
N SER A 10 8.05 -11.68 6.29
CA SER A 10 9.43 -11.27 6.64
C SER A 10 10.05 -10.16 5.76
N VAL A 11 9.31 -9.06 5.55
CA VAL A 11 9.74 -7.96 4.67
C VAL A 11 10.34 -6.80 5.47
N SER A 12 11.50 -6.31 5.04
CA SER A 12 12.22 -5.18 5.67
C SER A 12 11.69 -3.81 5.23
N ILE A 13 10.43 -3.51 5.59
CA ILE A 13 9.76 -2.22 5.33
C ILE A 13 9.09 -1.72 6.61
N LYS A 14 8.98 -0.40 6.75
CA LYS A 14 8.35 0.22 7.91
C LYS A 14 6.85 -0.08 7.94
N LEU A 15 6.44 -0.89 8.91
CA LEU A 15 5.05 -1.31 9.15
C LEU A 15 4.05 -0.15 9.08
N ILE A 16 4.36 0.95 9.76
CA ILE A 16 3.51 2.14 9.87
C ILE A 16 3.15 2.68 8.48
N ASN A 17 4.17 2.91 7.65
CA ASN A 17 3.97 3.46 6.32
C ASN A 17 3.18 2.49 5.43
N THR A 18 3.54 1.20 5.47
CA THR A 18 2.91 0.18 4.65
C THR A 18 1.45 -0.02 5.00
N ARG A 19 1.07 0.11 6.29
CA ARG A 19 -0.33 0.01 6.73
C ARG A 19 -1.17 1.15 6.16
N GLU A 20 -0.72 2.39 6.28
CA GLU A 20 -1.47 3.56 5.76
C GLU A 20 -1.63 3.47 4.23
N THR A 21 -0.57 3.08 3.51
CA THR A 21 -0.65 2.84 2.06
C THR A 21 -1.61 1.72 1.68
N ALA A 22 -1.57 0.61 2.41
CA ALA A 22 -2.43 -0.53 2.15
C ALA A 22 -3.90 -0.19 2.40
N GLN A 23 -4.18 0.57 3.46
CA GLN A 23 -5.53 1.01 3.76
C GLN A 23 -6.07 1.99 2.70
N ALA A 24 -5.21 2.81 2.10
CA ALA A 24 -5.61 3.75 1.05
C ALA A 24 -6.07 3.05 -0.23
N ILE A 25 -5.52 1.88 -0.57
CA ILE A 25 -5.89 1.11 -1.78
C ILE A 25 -7.01 0.08 -1.55
N LYS A 26 -7.47 -0.10 -0.31
CA LYS A 26 -8.53 -1.05 0.02
C LYS A 26 -9.83 -0.67 -0.69
N GLY A 27 -10.47 -1.63 -1.37
CA GLY A 27 -11.71 -1.43 -2.11
C GLY A 27 -11.54 -0.78 -3.49
N MET A 28 -10.30 -0.54 -3.95
CA MET A 28 -10.06 -0.04 -5.31
C MET A 28 -9.97 -1.19 -6.32
N HIS A 29 -10.36 -0.89 -7.57
CA HIS A 29 -9.98 -1.73 -8.72
C HIS A 29 -8.46 -1.77 -8.88
N ILE A 30 -7.92 -2.93 -9.28
CA ILE A 30 -6.48 -3.14 -9.37
C ILE A 30 -5.80 -2.11 -10.30
N ARG A 31 -6.39 -1.81 -11.47
CA ARG A 31 -5.88 -0.78 -12.39
C ARG A 31 -5.76 0.61 -11.73
N LYS A 32 -6.79 1.01 -10.98
CA LYS A 32 -6.81 2.29 -10.26
C LYS A 32 -5.77 2.29 -9.13
N ALA A 33 -5.65 1.19 -8.39
CA ALA A 33 -4.66 1.04 -7.33
C ALA A 33 -3.22 1.11 -7.88
N ASN A 34 -2.93 0.46 -9.01
CA ASN A 34 -1.63 0.51 -9.66
C ASN A 34 -1.27 1.94 -10.09
N LYS A 35 -2.22 2.66 -10.72
CA LYS A 35 -2.03 4.06 -11.10
C LYS A 35 -1.75 4.93 -9.87
N TYR A 36 -2.56 4.80 -8.83
CA TYR A 36 -2.40 5.53 -7.57
C TYR A 36 -1.01 5.29 -6.94
N LEU A 37 -0.59 4.04 -6.82
CA LEU A 37 0.71 3.72 -6.22
C LEU A 37 1.89 4.24 -7.06
N ARG A 38 1.79 4.24 -8.39
CA ARG A 38 2.80 4.87 -9.27
C ARG A 38 2.84 6.39 -9.07
N ASP A 39 1.68 7.03 -8.97
CA ASP A 39 1.58 8.46 -8.69
C ASP A 39 2.18 8.82 -7.31
N VAL A 40 2.03 7.94 -6.31
CA VAL A 40 2.67 8.11 -4.99
C VAL A 40 4.21 8.03 -5.09
N VAL A 41 4.75 7.14 -5.91
CA VAL A 41 6.20 7.01 -6.13
C VAL A 41 6.79 8.28 -6.76
N VAL A 42 6.06 8.88 -7.71
CA VAL A 42 6.45 10.14 -8.39
C VAL A 42 6.07 11.38 -7.54
N LYS A 43 5.44 11.19 -6.39
CA LYS A 43 4.95 12.25 -5.48
C LYS A 43 3.84 13.14 -6.05
N ARG A 44 3.11 12.64 -7.05
CA ARG A 44 1.97 13.34 -7.65
C ARG A 44 0.73 13.28 -6.77
N GLN A 45 0.51 12.16 -6.07
CA GLN A 45 -0.59 12.00 -5.11
C GLN A 45 -0.05 11.50 -3.77
N CYS A 46 -0.57 12.04 -2.67
CA CYS A 46 -0.14 11.65 -1.33
C CYS A 46 -0.95 10.49 -0.79
N VAL A 47 -0.36 9.78 0.17
CA VAL A 47 -1.05 8.78 1.00
C VAL A 47 -1.54 9.47 2.26
N PRO A 48 -2.83 9.40 2.60
CA PRO A 48 -3.34 9.94 3.84
C PRO A 48 -2.84 9.09 5.02
N PHE A 49 -2.27 9.75 6.04
CA PHE A 49 -1.86 9.07 7.28
C PHE A 49 -2.92 9.32 8.34
N ARG A 50 -3.72 8.29 8.66
CA ARG A 50 -4.88 8.40 9.56
C ARG A 50 -4.58 7.88 10.96
N ARG A 51 -4.06 6.65 11.08
CA ARG A 51 -3.80 6.04 12.41
C ARG A 51 -2.46 6.48 12.98
N TYR A 52 -1.41 6.46 12.16
CA TYR A 52 -0.06 6.80 12.61
C TYR A 52 0.38 8.17 12.08
N ASN A 53 -0.21 9.23 12.63
CA ASN A 53 -0.05 10.59 12.12
C ASN A 53 0.78 11.54 13.02
N GLY A 54 1.35 11.03 14.11
CA GLY A 54 2.23 11.83 14.99
C GLY A 54 3.46 12.37 14.26
N GLY A 55 3.63 13.69 14.26
CA GLY A 55 4.74 14.37 13.57
C GLY A 55 4.67 14.35 12.04
N VAL A 56 3.52 14.02 11.45
CA VAL A 56 3.33 14.05 9.99
C VAL A 56 2.94 15.46 9.54
N GLY A 57 3.64 15.98 8.53
CA GLY A 57 3.34 17.28 7.93
C GLY A 57 1.96 17.33 7.27
N ARG A 58 1.36 18.51 7.22
CA ARG A 58 0.12 18.76 6.48
C ARG A 58 0.43 18.85 4.98
N CYS A 59 -0.46 18.32 4.15
CA CYS A 59 -0.30 18.31 2.70
C CYS A 59 -1.61 18.73 2.02
N ALA A 60 -1.53 19.66 1.05
CA ALA A 60 -2.71 20.08 0.30
C ALA A 60 -3.37 18.93 -0.48
N GLN A 61 -2.59 17.95 -0.95
CA GLN A 61 -3.09 16.77 -1.67
C GLN A 61 -3.96 15.86 -0.78
N ALA A 62 -3.80 15.93 0.56
CA ALA A 62 -4.58 15.12 1.49
C ALA A 62 -6.07 15.53 1.51
N LYS A 63 -6.40 16.74 1.03
CA LYS A 63 -7.78 17.24 0.90
C LYS A 63 -8.68 16.31 0.08
N GLN A 64 -8.13 15.63 -0.93
CA GLN A 64 -8.89 14.64 -1.72
C GLN A 64 -9.45 13.49 -0.87
N PHE A 65 -8.84 13.21 0.28
CA PHE A 65 -9.22 12.13 1.18
C PHE A 65 -9.94 12.64 2.45
N ASP A 66 -10.43 13.88 2.41
CA ASP A 66 -11.02 14.63 3.53
C ASP A 66 -10.11 14.62 4.76
N TRP A 67 -8.79 14.77 4.53
CA TRP A 67 -7.79 14.71 5.58
C TRP A 67 -6.73 15.80 5.41
N THR A 68 -5.99 16.08 6.49
CA THR A 68 -5.00 17.18 6.50
C THR A 68 -3.56 16.71 6.34
N GLN A 69 -3.24 15.48 6.77
CA GLN A 69 -1.87 14.97 6.85
C GLN A 69 -1.59 13.85 5.85
N GLY A 70 -0.47 13.92 5.14
CA GLY A 70 -0.11 12.92 4.14
C GLY A 70 1.38 12.85 3.86
N ARG A 71 1.83 11.71 3.31
CA ARG A 71 3.23 11.51 2.88
C ARG A 71 3.31 10.68 1.59
N TRP A 72 4.52 10.57 1.05
CA TRP A 72 4.85 9.73 -0.11
C TRP A 72 5.82 8.62 0.26
N PRO A 73 5.34 7.51 0.86
CA PRO A 73 6.20 6.40 1.26
C PRO A 73 6.61 5.52 0.07
N LYS A 74 7.64 5.96 -0.67
CA LYS A 74 8.16 5.30 -1.89
C LYS A 74 8.39 3.79 -1.73
N LYS A 75 9.17 3.36 -0.72
CA LYS A 75 9.52 1.94 -0.51
C LYS A 75 8.29 1.07 -0.24
N SER A 76 7.29 1.60 0.46
CA SER A 76 6.04 0.87 0.74
C SER A 76 5.16 0.77 -0.51
N ALA A 77 5.09 1.83 -1.31
CA ALA A 77 4.33 1.85 -2.57
C ALA A 77 4.91 0.90 -3.62
N GLU A 78 6.24 0.90 -3.81
CA GLU A 78 6.94 -0.03 -4.71
C GLU A 78 6.71 -1.50 -4.31
N PHE A 79 6.75 -1.78 -3.01
CA PHE A 79 6.48 -3.13 -2.52
C PHE A 79 5.04 -3.57 -2.77
N LEU A 80 4.06 -2.68 -2.55
CA LEU A 80 2.66 -2.98 -2.83
C LEU A 80 2.40 -3.17 -4.33
N LEU A 81 3.06 -2.40 -5.21
CA LEU A 81 3.00 -2.63 -6.66
C LEU A 81 3.49 -4.04 -7.04
N HIS A 82 4.59 -4.49 -6.44
CA HIS A 82 5.08 -5.85 -6.66
C HIS A 82 4.08 -6.91 -6.15
N MET A 83 3.39 -6.66 -5.03
CA MET A 83 2.36 -7.56 -4.52
C MET A 83 1.13 -7.64 -5.43
N LEU A 84 0.69 -6.49 -5.96
CA LEU A 84 -0.44 -6.43 -6.89
C LEU A 84 -0.12 -7.13 -8.21
N LYS A 85 1.08 -6.93 -8.77
CA LYS A 85 1.53 -7.64 -9.97
C LYS A 85 1.48 -9.16 -9.79
N ASN A 86 1.89 -9.66 -8.62
CA ASN A 86 1.82 -11.09 -8.32
C ASN A 86 0.36 -11.58 -8.21
N ALA A 87 -0.53 -10.77 -7.64
CA ALA A 87 -1.96 -11.10 -7.58
C ALA A 87 -2.61 -11.11 -8.97
N GLU A 88 -2.22 -10.19 -9.87
CA GLU A 88 -2.65 -10.17 -11.28
C GLU A 88 -2.22 -11.45 -11.99
N SER A 89 -0.94 -11.84 -11.90
CA SER A 89 -0.47 -13.09 -12.51
C SER A 89 -1.22 -14.32 -11.98
N ASN A 90 -1.55 -14.35 -10.69
CA ASN A 90 -2.37 -15.42 -10.13
C ASN A 90 -3.81 -15.43 -10.67
N ALA A 91 -4.35 -14.27 -11.05
CA ALA A 91 -5.69 -14.14 -11.62
C ALA A 91 -5.73 -14.60 -13.07
N GLU A 92 -4.72 -14.20 -13.85
CA GLU A 92 -4.52 -14.68 -15.23
C GLU A 92 -4.41 -16.20 -15.27
N LEU A 93 -3.62 -16.80 -14.36
CA LEU A 93 -3.49 -18.26 -14.26
C LEU A 93 -4.81 -18.98 -13.91
N LYS A 94 -5.72 -18.30 -13.21
CA LYS A 94 -7.06 -18.83 -12.90
C LYS A 94 -8.11 -18.53 -13.97
N GLY A 95 -7.74 -17.83 -15.05
CA GLY A 95 -8.66 -17.40 -16.10
C GLY A 95 -9.70 -16.36 -15.63
N LEU A 96 -9.37 -15.59 -14.58
CA LEU A 96 -10.22 -14.50 -14.12
C LEU A 96 -9.94 -13.25 -14.96
N ASP A 97 -10.98 -12.47 -15.23
CA ASP A 97 -10.83 -11.17 -15.87
C ASP A 97 -10.08 -10.21 -14.93
N VAL A 98 -8.90 -9.75 -15.37
CA VAL A 98 -8.02 -8.89 -14.59
C VAL A 98 -8.60 -7.48 -14.40
N ASP A 99 -9.46 -7.06 -15.32
CA ASP A 99 -9.96 -5.69 -15.40
C ASP A 99 -11.03 -5.40 -14.37
N SER A 100 -11.85 -6.40 -14.07
CA SER A 100 -12.91 -6.35 -13.06
C SER A 100 -12.42 -6.66 -11.63
N LEU A 101 -11.13 -7.00 -11.43
CA LEU A 101 -10.61 -7.30 -10.10
C LEU A 101 -10.64 -6.09 -9.15
N VAL A 102 -11.15 -6.33 -7.94
CA VAL A 102 -11.20 -5.38 -6.83
C VAL A 102 -10.44 -5.92 -5.63
N ILE A 103 -9.72 -5.04 -4.94
CA ILE A 103 -9.01 -5.37 -3.69
C ILE A 103 -10.02 -5.43 -2.56
N GLU A 104 -10.67 -6.58 -2.34
CA GLU A 104 -11.63 -6.77 -1.25
C GLU A 104 -10.94 -6.73 0.12
N HIS A 105 -9.84 -7.47 0.26
CA HIS A 105 -9.12 -7.61 1.52
C HIS A 105 -7.64 -7.32 1.36
N ILE A 106 -7.11 -6.47 2.25
CA ILE A 106 -5.69 -6.21 2.39
C ILE A 106 -5.35 -6.04 3.87
N GLN A 107 -4.33 -6.75 4.32
CA GLN A 107 -3.89 -6.75 5.71
C GLN A 107 -2.37 -6.63 5.78
N VAL A 108 -1.89 -5.83 6.74
CA VAL A 108 -0.47 -5.64 7.01
C VAL A 108 -0.23 -5.87 8.50
N ASN A 109 0.60 -6.88 8.81
CA ASN A 109 0.95 -7.29 10.16
C ASN A 109 2.44 -7.06 10.45
N LYS A 110 2.77 -6.99 11.74
CA LYS A 110 4.15 -6.79 12.19
C LYS A 110 4.97 -8.06 12.06
N ALA A 111 6.15 -7.96 11.45
CA ALA A 111 7.15 -9.02 11.42
C ALA A 111 8.09 -8.96 12.64
N PRO A 112 8.84 -10.04 12.94
CA PRO A 112 9.90 -10.02 13.96
C PRO A 112 10.86 -8.84 13.76
N LYS A 113 11.17 -8.13 14.85
CA LYS A 113 12.06 -6.95 14.79
C LYS A 113 13.51 -7.40 14.72
N MET A 114 14.24 -6.92 13.72
CA MET A 114 15.69 -7.04 13.68
C MET A 114 16.32 -5.96 14.57
N ARG A 115 17.03 -6.35 15.63
CA ARG A 115 17.68 -5.43 16.57
C ARG A 115 19.06 -5.01 16.04
N ARG A 116 19.39 -3.72 16.17
CA ARG A 116 20.71 -3.13 15.87
C ARG A 116 21.14 -2.28 17.07
N ARG A 117 22.45 -2.11 17.28
CA ARG A 117 23.01 -1.31 18.38
C ARG A 117 23.14 0.16 17.97
N THR A 118 22.82 1.07 18.87
CA THR A 118 23.10 2.52 18.77
C THR A 118 23.77 2.96 20.06
N TYR A 119 24.93 3.61 19.98
CA TYR A 119 25.56 4.27 21.12
C TYR A 119 24.91 5.64 21.32
N ARG A 120 24.69 6.03 22.57
CA ARG A 120 24.18 7.35 22.96
C ARG A 120 25.14 7.97 23.94
#